data_AF-A0A1T3CAQ5-F1
#
_entry.id   AF-A0A1T3CAQ5-F1
#
_cell.length_a   1.000
_cell.length_b   1.000
_cell.length_c   1.000
_cell.angle_alpha   90.00
_cell.angle_beta   90.00
_cell.angle_gamma   90.00
#
_symmetry.space_group_name_H-M   'P 1'
#
loop_
_entity.id
_entity.type
_entity.pdbx_description
1 polymer ?
#
loop_
_entity_poly.entity_id
_entity_poly.type
_entity_poly.pdbx_seq_one_letter_code
_entity_poly.pdbx_strand_id
1 'polypeptide(L)'
;MTSIDKTGCQLCGVTFNINRIRTRSEPRSSAWGNSYTSKHNSREWVALSGGDAQECPDGSCASVYRGRPPGELKFCLRLYEDDPDDASYVYESDEEDEPLEYDSNAEDDDGDEVTEEENEMGSSQSQESDTEEEYKWFFNASGLDPQPEYDTEFLPLSAPYDDEGGAEDEDIGVDHHIMALPTARRYEHIAGPGCCNLRGYHGDRITLDEMIDCHTVQGLYKKTSDWTPSDDDMDFERESKNYHLTGLSDCMPPNGGDVKCAPIRGGADWFHASNLSDTWKDLFGWGTYVLPFHPTCFEIFIRISKQQMGRVSLDSLMKLESTASRSMFGERHPDIVDARNKGWKWACLLDTEYLAANPVFISGFREICDAAISDAEDFDSQSSPFPERPEKQDVSVVQDDPFLKLPTELKHTIAWHLGSKDIASLRMASRAFYHLPMTLWHTLMVREMPWVYEAWCDDPTPYPWAMADASYLKQMREREEAYTAERTRRADVLKANEPDFYPIWEENEPKSPPLSPELEAQTRLFREKKRAMAPVRLPRDRTNWYQLYTDIKANEDKLKGLRNRKRIWGAVGEIVQNVKKCWEAELVEINTPFAIMEVDG
;
A
#
# COMPACT_ATOMS: atom_id res chain seq x y z
N MET A 1 29.50 10.02 6.36
CA MET A 1 28.02 10.06 6.44
C MET A 1 27.50 8.78 5.83
N THR A 2 27.25 7.79 6.68
CA THR A 2 26.69 6.49 6.31
C THR A 2 25.28 6.69 5.77
N SER A 3 25.01 6.09 4.62
CA SER A 3 23.68 5.94 4.02
C SER A 3 22.62 5.75 5.10
N ILE A 4 21.62 6.63 5.19
CA ILE A 4 20.38 6.34 5.92
C ILE A 4 19.89 5.00 5.37
N ASP A 5 19.94 3.97 6.20
CA ASP A 5 19.58 2.62 5.78
C ASP A 5 18.11 2.62 5.37
N LYS A 6 17.85 2.28 4.10
CA LYS A 6 16.49 2.18 3.56
C LYS A 6 15.72 1.15 4.37
N THR A 7 14.71 1.61 5.11
CA THR A 7 13.83 0.74 5.90
C THR A 7 12.85 0.04 4.95
N GLY A 8 12.65 -1.26 5.16
CA GLY A 8 11.83 -2.12 4.31
C GLY A 8 11.40 -3.37 5.05
N CYS A 9 10.46 -4.12 4.47
CA CYS A 9 9.92 -5.31 5.09
C CYS A 9 11.03 -6.32 5.41
N GLN A 10 11.11 -6.75 6.67
CA GLN A 10 12.16 -7.68 7.10
C GLN A 10 12.02 -9.09 6.53
N LEU A 11 10.81 -9.45 6.11
CA LEU A 11 10.50 -10.75 5.52
C LEU A 11 10.84 -10.81 4.03
N CYS A 12 10.43 -9.82 3.23
CA CYS A 12 10.62 -9.83 1.78
C CYS A 12 11.74 -8.91 1.25
N GLY A 13 12.30 -8.05 2.11
CA GLY A 13 13.37 -7.09 1.78
C GLY A 13 12.95 -5.89 0.94
N VAL A 14 11.68 -5.81 0.52
CA VAL A 14 11.15 -4.72 -0.32
C VAL A 14 10.79 -3.52 0.55
N THR A 15 11.04 -2.30 0.05
CA THR A 15 10.64 -1.07 0.74
C THR A 15 9.13 -0.85 0.67
N PHE A 16 8.56 -0.14 1.64
CA PHE A 16 7.15 0.23 1.64
C PHE A 16 6.86 1.46 0.77
N ASN A 17 7.90 2.16 0.29
CA ASN A 17 7.78 3.38 -0.49
C ASN A 17 8.08 3.12 -1.97
N ILE A 18 7.21 2.36 -2.63
CA ILE A 18 7.34 1.97 -4.03
C ILE A 18 6.45 2.87 -4.89
N ASN A 19 7.00 3.55 -5.89
CA ASN A 19 6.15 4.39 -6.73
C ASN A 19 5.53 3.60 -7.89
N ARG A 20 4.41 4.10 -8.41
CA ARG A 20 3.78 3.59 -9.64
C ARG A 20 3.51 4.73 -10.61
N ILE A 21 3.90 4.51 -11.86
CA ILE A 21 3.68 5.39 -13.00
C ILE A 21 2.54 4.80 -13.81
N ARG A 22 1.42 5.52 -13.91
CA ARG A 22 0.24 5.03 -14.64
C ARG A 22 0.41 5.15 -16.16
N THR A 23 -0.46 4.47 -16.90
CA THR A 23 -0.59 4.62 -18.35
C THR A 23 -1.63 5.69 -18.71
N ARG A 24 -1.69 6.09 -19.99
CA ARG A 24 -2.66 7.08 -20.49
C ARG A 24 -4.13 6.67 -20.30
N SER A 25 -4.42 5.38 -20.28
CA SER A 25 -5.78 4.84 -20.14
C SER A 25 -6.22 4.67 -18.70
N GLU A 26 -5.32 4.85 -17.74
CA GLU A 26 -5.61 4.67 -16.32
C GLU A 26 -6.02 5.99 -15.65
N PRO A 27 -6.94 5.94 -14.67
CA PRO A 27 -7.35 7.11 -13.93
C PRO A 27 -6.19 7.69 -13.11
N ARG A 28 -6.35 8.94 -12.71
CA ARG A 28 -5.38 9.70 -11.91
C ARG A 28 -5.02 9.03 -10.59
N SER A 29 -5.95 8.28 -9.99
CA SER A 29 -5.80 7.51 -8.75
C SER A 29 -4.93 6.25 -8.88
N SER A 30 -4.63 5.81 -10.11
CA SER A 30 -3.74 4.67 -10.36
C SER A 30 -2.26 5.01 -10.29
N ALA A 31 -1.91 6.29 -10.13
CA ALA A 31 -0.54 6.72 -9.88
C ALA A 31 -0.32 6.99 -8.39
N TRP A 32 0.92 6.83 -7.95
CA TRP A 32 1.39 7.32 -6.66
C TRP A 32 2.89 7.49 -6.70
N GLY A 33 3.38 8.53 -6.04
CA GLY A 33 4.81 8.79 -6.04
C GLY A 33 5.22 9.61 -4.84
N ASN A 34 6.05 9.06 -3.97
CA ASN A 34 6.58 9.86 -2.89
C ASN A 34 7.81 10.65 -3.39
N SER A 35 7.67 11.97 -3.53
CA SER A 35 8.83 12.83 -3.65
C SER A 35 9.49 12.95 -2.28
N TYR A 36 10.70 12.39 -2.13
CA TYR A 36 11.55 12.51 -0.94
C TYR A 36 11.88 13.98 -0.52
N THR A 37 11.26 15.00 -1.14
CA THR A 37 11.54 16.43 -0.96
C THR A 37 10.52 17.18 -0.10
N SER A 38 9.59 16.51 0.56
CA SER A 38 8.67 17.16 1.52
C SER A 38 8.40 16.24 2.68
N LYS A 39 8.60 16.74 3.91
CA LYS A 39 8.38 16.01 5.16
C LYS A 39 6.91 15.76 5.48
N HIS A 40 5.95 16.27 4.69
CA HIS A 40 4.57 16.34 5.16
C HIS A 40 3.46 15.96 4.19
N ASN A 41 3.70 15.52 2.96
CA ASN A 41 2.67 14.89 2.13
C ASN A 41 3.32 14.06 1.01
N SER A 42 3.06 12.76 0.97
CA SER A 42 3.38 11.94 -0.21
C SER A 42 2.63 12.49 -1.41
N ARG A 43 3.28 12.64 -2.57
CA ARG A 43 2.54 13.03 -3.78
C ARG A 43 1.72 11.85 -4.27
N GLU A 44 0.58 12.17 -4.88
CA GLU A 44 -0.27 11.21 -5.56
C GLU A 44 0.31 10.79 -6.92
N TRP A 45 1.51 11.25 -7.30
CA TRP A 45 2.09 10.94 -8.62
C TRP A 45 3.63 11.00 -8.65
N VAL A 46 4.21 10.36 -9.66
CA VAL A 46 5.64 10.48 -9.98
C VAL A 46 5.85 11.71 -10.86
N ALA A 47 6.46 12.74 -10.27
CA ALA A 47 6.77 13.97 -10.98
C ALA A 47 7.87 13.79 -12.04
N LEU A 48 7.76 14.53 -13.14
CA LEU A 48 8.84 14.63 -14.13
C LEU A 48 10.16 15.07 -13.49
N SER A 49 11.26 14.61 -14.07
CA SER A 49 12.58 15.23 -13.86
C SER A 49 13.19 15.65 -15.19
N GLY A 50 14.12 16.61 -15.14
CA GLY A 50 14.85 17.06 -16.34
C GLY A 50 15.62 15.95 -17.07
N GLY A 51 15.84 14.78 -16.44
CA GLY A 51 16.42 13.60 -17.08
C GLY A 51 15.42 12.70 -17.80
N ASP A 52 14.11 12.85 -17.58
CA ASP A 52 13.10 11.91 -18.09
C ASP A 52 13.06 11.87 -19.62
N ALA A 53 13.26 13.02 -20.29
CA ALA A 53 13.33 13.10 -21.75
C ALA A 53 14.54 12.36 -22.34
N GLN A 54 15.66 12.31 -21.60
CA GLN A 54 16.86 11.58 -22.01
C GLN A 54 16.78 10.09 -21.66
N GLU A 55 16.16 9.76 -20.52
CA GLU A 55 15.97 8.38 -20.05
C GLU A 55 14.90 7.63 -20.86
N CYS A 56 13.91 8.33 -21.42
CA CYS A 56 12.84 7.77 -22.25
C CYS A 56 12.84 8.40 -23.66
N PRO A 57 13.81 8.07 -24.53
CA PRO A 57 13.95 8.68 -25.86
C PRO A 57 12.86 8.24 -26.85
N ASP A 58 12.26 7.07 -26.61
CA ASP A 58 11.15 6.57 -27.39
C ASP A 58 9.89 7.34 -26.97
N GLY A 59 9.44 8.29 -27.80
CA GLY A 59 8.38 9.27 -27.52
C GLY A 59 6.97 8.72 -27.24
N SER A 60 6.85 7.48 -26.76
CA SER A 60 5.60 6.88 -26.29
C SER A 60 5.18 7.44 -24.93
N CYS A 61 6.14 7.83 -24.09
CA CYS A 61 5.90 8.45 -22.79
C CYS A 61 5.34 9.87 -22.96
N ALA A 62 4.55 10.30 -21.99
CA ALA A 62 3.90 11.59 -21.99
C ALA A 62 3.98 12.25 -20.62
N SER A 63 3.51 13.48 -20.57
CA SER A 63 3.40 14.28 -19.36
C SER A 63 2.02 14.89 -19.24
N VAL A 64 1.55 15.03 -18.00
CA VAL A 64 0.24 15.61 -17.66
C VAL A 64 0.41 16.60 -16.54
N TYR A 65 -0.26 17.75 -16.63
CA TYR A 65 -0.25 18.73 -15.55
C TYR A 65 -1.13 18.29 -14.37
N ARG A 66 -0.55 18.25 -13.18
CA ARG A 66 -1.21 17.91 -11.91
C ARG A 66 -1.37 19.12 -10.97
N GLY A 67 -0.95 20.31 -11.40
CA GLY A 67 -1.00 21.49 -10.55
C GLY A 67 0.14 21.55 -9.53
N ARG A 68 0.06 22.53 -8.63
CA ARG A 68 1.05 22.69 -7.55
C ARG A 68 0.88 21.57 -6.51
N PRO A 69 1.97 20.94 -6.04
CA PRO A 69 1.91 19.98 -4.96
C PRO A 69 1.27 20.56 -3.69
N PRO A 70 0.46 19.78 -2.94
CA PRO A 70 -0.05 20.20 -1.65
C PRO A 70 1.09 20.58 -0.69
N GLY A 71 1.10 21.83 -0.20
CA GLY A 71 2.12 22.34 0.72
C GLY A 71 3.20 23.24 0.10
N GLU A 72 3.20 23.46 -1.22
CA GLU A 72 3.92 24.61 -1.80
C GLU A 72 3.14 25.89 -1.44
N LEU A 73 3.55 26.56 -0.35
CA LEU A 73 3.05 27.89 0.01
C LEU A 73 3.18 28.83 -1.20
N LYS A 74 2.13 29.63 -1.45
CA LYS A 74 2.25 30.86 -2.24
C LYS A 74 3.24 31.75 -1.48
N PHE A 75 4.52 31.74 -1.86
CA PHE A 75 5.39 32.86 -1.50
C PHE A 75 4.88 34.06 -2.30
N CYS A 76 3.84 34.74 -1.81
CA CYS A 76 3.60 36.13 -2.16
C CYS A 76 4.61 36.97 -1.40
N LEU A 77 5.88 36.85 -1.76
CA LEU A 77 6.90 37.83 -1.40
C LEU A 77 6.69 39.01 -2.34
N ARG A 78 5.73 39.88 -2.01
CA ARG A 78 5.64 41.30 -2.41
C ARG A 78 4.27 41.86 -1.99
N LEU A 79 4.18 42.18 -0.70
CA LEU A 79 3.31 43.26 -0.20
C LEU A 79 4.02 44.62 -0.23
N TYR A 80 5.20 44.67 -0.87
CA TYR A 80 6.01 45.87 -1.08
C TYR A 80 6.77 45.67 -2.41
N GLU A 81 6.05 45.69 -3.53
CA GLU A 81 6.68 46.26 -4.72
C GLU A 81 6.44 47.75 -4.57
N ASP A 82 7.53 48.51 -4.46
CA ASP A 82 7.50 49.95 -4.68
C ASP A 82 6.86 50.15 -6.06
N ASP A 83 5.64 50.65 -6.07
CA ASP A 83 4.95 51.08 -7.28
C ASP A 83 5.85 52.17 -7.91
N PRO A 84 6.38 51.98 -9.14
CA PRO A 84 7.19 52.99 -9.78
C PRO A 84 6.43 54.29 -10.06
N ASP A 85 5.09 54.30 -9.90
CA ASP A 85 4.26 55.51 -9.97
C ASP A 85 4.16 56.29 -8.64
N ASP A 86 4.67 55.75 -7.51
CA ASP A 86 4.74 56.45 -6.22
C ASP A 86 5.89 57.48 -6.15
N ALA A 87 6.71 57.57 -7.21
CA ALA A 87 7.68 58.66 -7.38
C ALA A 87 7.02 60.03 -7.66
N SER A 88 5.69 60.08 -7.76
CA SER A 88 4.92 61.32 -7.94
C SER A 88 4.24 61.84 -6.67
N TYR A 89 4.32 61.13 -5.54
CA TYR A 89 3.78 61.62 -4.28
C TYR A 89 4.65 62.76 -3.74
N VAL A 90 4.23 64.00 -4.01
CA VAL A 90 4.78 65.19 -3.37
C VAL A 90 4.06 65.36 -2.03
N TYR A 91 4.83 65.24 -0.96
CA TYR A 91 4.39 65.55 0.40
C TYR A 91 4.08 67.05 0.48
N GLU A 92 2.83 67.42 0.25
CA GLU A 92 2.29 68.74 0.61
C GLU A 92 1.85 68.69 2.07
N SER A 93 2.80 68.84 3.00
CA SER A 93 2.48 69.35 4.32
C SER A 93 3.15 70.70 4.48
N ASP A 94 2.35 71.74 4.47
CA ASP A 94 2.53 72.91 5.32
C ASP A 94 1.17 73.61 5.34
N GLU A 95 0.24 73.08 6.13
CA GLU A 95 -0.76 73.89 6.82
C GLU A 95 -1.35 73.05 7.97
N GLU A 96 -1.11 73.57 9.18
CA GLU A 96 -1.65 73.09 10.46
C GLU A 96 -3.19 73.23 10.48
N ASP A 97 -3.83 72.39 11.30
CA ASP A 97 -5.24 72.45 11.74
C ASP A 97 -6.33 71.89 10.80
N GLU A 98 -6.57 70.57 10.85
CA GLU A 98 -7.95 70.04 10.78
C GLU A 98 -8.18 68.98 11.89
N PRO A 99 -9.14 69.20 12.81
CA PRO A 99 -9.43 68.26 13.88
C PRO A 99 -10.22 67.04 13.35
N LEU A 100 -9.76 65.84 13.68
CA LEU A 100 -10.45 64.58 13.38
C LEU A 100 -11.80 64.53 14.10
N GLU A 101 -12.91 64.59 13.35
CA GLU A 101 -14.27 64.40 13.89
C GLU A 101 -14.48 62.93 14.26
N TYR A 102 -14.67 62.68 15.55
CA TYR A 102 -15.06 61.40 16.13
C TYR A 102 -16.56 61.45 16.38
N ASP A 103 -17.38 60.97 15.45
CA ASP A 103 -18.83 60.87 15.67
C ASP A 103 -19.16 59.60 16.46
N SER A 104 -19.18 59.77 17.78
CA SER A 104 -19.77 58.84 18.73
C SER A 104 -20.81 59.58 19.58
N ASN A 105 -22.04 59.74 19.07
CA ASN A 105 -23.28 59.60 19.86
C ASN A 105 -24.53 59.82 19.01
N ALA A 106 -25.49 58.90 19.10
CA ALA A 106 -26.91 59.21 18.99
C ALA A 106 -27.72 58.09 19.65
N GLU A 107 -27.78 58.13 20.99
CA GLU A 107 -28.91 57.58 21.74
C GLU A 107 -30.06 58.61 21.70
N ASP A 108 -31.27 58.07 21.52
CA ASP A 108 -32.60 58.52 21.97
C ASP A 108 -33.12 59.93 21.62
N ASP A 109 -34.30 60.00 21.00
CA ASP A 109 -35.54 60.51 21.64
C ASP A 109 -36.65 60.90 20.62
N ASP A 110 -37.81 60.25 20.77
CA ASP A 110 -39.22 60.66 20.59
C ASP A 110 -39.79 61.44 19.36
N GLY A 111 -40.91 60.90 18.83
CA GLY A 111 -42.14 61.68 18.57
C GLY A 111 -42.85 61.56 17.21
N ASP A 112 -43.94 60.77 17.16
CA ASP A 112 -45.29 60.99 16.53
C ASP A 112 -45.49 62.07 15.44
N GLU A 113 -46.39 62.04 14.44
CA GLU A 113 -47.45 61.16 13.92
C GLU A 113 -48.04 61.88 12.65
N VAL A 114 -48.74 61.15 11.75
CA VAL A 114 -49.76 61.57 10.71
C VAL A 114 -49.39 62.55 9.57
N THR A 115 -49.87 62.51 8.30
CA THR A 115 -51.06 61.95 7.58
C THR A 115 -50.85 62.00 6.03
N GLU A 116 -51.48 61.07 5.29
CA GLU A 116 -52.35 61.17 4.06
C GLU A 116 -52.35 62.47 3.20
N GLU A 117 -52.54 62.57 1.87
CA GLU A 117 -53.08 61.74 0.76
C GLU A 117 -52.80 62.46 -0.62
N GLU A 118 -52.71 61.65 -1.70
CA GLU A 118 -53.13 61.82 -3.12
C GLU A 118 -52.78 63.01 -4.10
N ASN A 119 -52.23 62.58 -5.26
CA ASN A 119 -52.48 62.94 -6.68
C ASN A 119 -52.33 64.37 -7.24
N GLU A 120 -51.46 64.55 -8.25
CA GLU A 120 -51.87 64.81 -9.67
C GLU A 120 -50.67 64.90 -10.66
N MET A 121 -50.96 64.58 -11.92
CA MET A 121 -50.04 64.32 -13.05
C MET A 121 -49.39 65.57 -13.69
N GLY A 122 -48.23 65.39 -14.34
CA GLY A 122 -47.67 66.38 -15.29
C GLY A 122 -46.35 65.97 -15.98
N SER A 123 -46.47 65.17 -17.05
CA SER A 123 -45.46 64.78 -18.07
C SER A 123 -44.27 65.72 -18.33
N SER A 124 -43.04 65.19 -18.42
CA SER A 124 -42.27 64.98 -19.70
C SER A 124 -40.81 64.54 -19.48
N GLN A 125 -40.48 63.31 -19.92
CA GLN A 125 -39.22 62.79 -20.51
C GLN A 125 -37.87 63.12 -19.80
N SER A 126 -37.18 62.13 -19.23
CA SER A 126 -36.28 61.24 -20.00
C SER A 126 -36.18 59.80 -19.43
N GLN A 127 -36.36 58.81 -20.33
CA GLN A 127 -36.26 57.36 -20.11
C GLN A 127 -34.83 56.92 -19.74
N GLU A 128 -34.70 56.20 -18.62
CA GLU A 128 -34.37 54.77 -18.47
C GLU A 128 -32.85 54.48 -18.40
N SER A 129 -32.32 53.76 -17.40
CA SER A 129 -32.87 53.25 -16.14
C SER A 129 -31.71 52.63 -15.37
N ASP A 130 -31.39 53.19 -14.20
CA ASP A 130 -30.63 52.52 -13.16
C ASP A 130 -31.53 51.46 -12.52
N THR A 131 -31.15 50.19 -12.62
CA THR A 131 -31.67 49.14 -11.76
C THR A 131 -30.60 48.78 -10.74
N GLU A 132 -30.82 49.26 -9.51
CA GLU A 132 -30.17 48.79 -8.30
C GLU A 132 -30.48 47.30 -8.12
N GLU A 133 -29.59 46.43 -8.58
CA GLU A 133 -29.55 45.05 -8.13
C GLU A 133 -28.69 45.00 -6.87
N GLU A 134 -29.39 44.82 -5.76
CA GLU A 134 -28.95 44.31 -4.47
C GLU A 134 -27.73 43.37 -4.64
N TYR A 135 -26.51 43.89 -4.41
CA TYR A 135 -25.28 43.10 -4.45
C TYR A 135 -25.31 42.08 -3.30
N LYS A 136 -25.97 40.96 -3.55
CA LYS A 136 -25.88 39.76 -2.74
C LYS A 136 -24.46 39.24 -2.93
N TRP A 137 -23.61 39.45 -1.93
CA TRP A 137 -22.25 38.95 -1.89
C TRP A 137 -22.28 37.41 -1.93
N PHE A 138 -22.26 36.84 -3.13
CA PHE A 138 -21.97 35.43 -3.32
C PHE A 138 -20.47 35.29 -3.11
N PHE A 139 -20.08 34.78 -1.93
CA PHE A 139 -18.79 34.13 -1.81
C PHE A 139 -18.83 32.86 -2.66
N ASN A 140 -18.56 32.99 -3.96
CA ASN A 140 -18.04 31.87 -4.73
C ASN A 140 -16.61 31.66 -4.26
N ALA A 141 -16.45 30.94 -3.15
CA ALA A 141 -15.28 30.11 -3.01
C ALA A 141 -15.35 29.14 -4.19
N SER A 142 -14.65 29.45 -5.28
CA SER A 142 -14.23 28.47 -6.25
C SER A 142 -13.32 27.49 -5.49
N GLY A 143 -13.97 26.56 -4.78
CA GLY A 143 -13.34 25.30 -4.45
C GLY A 143 -12.77 24.76 -5.75
N LEU A 144 -11.52 24.31 -5.72
CA LEU A 144 -10.87 23.64 -6.84
C LEU A 144 -11.90 22.71 -7.47
N ASP A 145 -12.27 22.96 -8.73
CA ASP A 145 -13.12 22.03 -9.47
C ASP A 145 -12.55 20.63 -9.27
N PRO A 146 -13.39 19.63 -8.95
CA PRO A 146 -12.92 18.27 -8.73
C PRO A 146 -12.11 17.86 -9.95
N GLN A 147 -10.81 17.63 -9.73
CA GLN A 147 -9.88 17.29 -10.80
C GLN A 147 -10.43 16.08 -11.56
N PRO A 148 -10.42 16.08 -12.90
CA PRO A 148 -11.03 15.02 -13.68
C PRO A 148 -10.34 13.69 -13.38
N GLU A 149 -11.11 12.61 -13.21
CA GLU A 149 -10.56 11.28 -12.91
C GLU A 149 -9.68 10.75 -14.05
N TYR A 150 -9.96 11.17 -15.29
CA TYR A 150 -9.21 10.83 -16.50
C TYR A 150 -8.72 12.08 -17.22
N ASP A 151 -7.50 12.03 -17.73
CA ASP A 151 -6.91 13.11 -18.51
C ASP A 151 -7.16 12.92 -20.00
N THR A 152 -7.51 14.02 -20.67
CA THR A 152 -7.70 14.07 -22.12
C THR A 152 -6.51 14.67 -22.85
N GLU A 153 -5.68 15.44 -22.16
CA GLU A 153 -4.56 16.19 -22.74
C GLU A 153 -3.22 15.67 -22.22
N PHE A 154 -2.37 15.25 -23.14
CA PHE A 154 -1.05 14.68 -22.86
C PHE A 154 0.01 15.45 -23.65
N LEU A 155 1.00 15.98 -22.95
CA LEU A 155 2.13 16.70 -23.53
C LEU A 155 3.31 15.74 -23.78
N PRO A 156 4.11 15.92 -24.84
CA PRO A 156 5.35 15.17 -24.99
C PRO A 156 6.31 15.46 -23.84
N LEU A 157 7.18 14.50 -23.50
CA LEU A 157 8.23 14.73 -22.49
C LEU A 157 9.19 15.87 -22.88
N SER A 158 9.27 16.18 -24.18
CA SER A 158 10.05 17.25 -24.78
C SER A 158 9.23 18.50 -25.12
N ALA A 159 8.03 18.66 -24.55
CA ALA A 159 7.27 19.91 -24.70
C ALA A 159 8.18 21.10 -24.29
N PRO A 160 7.93 22.34 -24.77
CA PRO A 160 8.71 23.54 -24.44
C PRO A 160 8.40 23.98 -23.00
N TYR A 161 8.72 23.06 -22.12
CA TYR A 161 9.48 23.32 -20.94
C TYR A 161 10.62 24.30 -21.32
N ASP A 162 10.73 25.48 -20.70
CA ASP A 162 11.82 26.45 -20.87
C ASP A 162 13.15 25.70 -20.89
N ASP A 163 14.24 26.30 -21.37
CA ASP A 163 15.54 25.60 -21.59
C ASP A 163 16.08 24.83 -20.35
N GLU A 164 15.40 24.93 -19.21
CA GLU A 164 15.54 24.17 -17.96
C GLU A 164 14.34 23.31 -17.47
N GLY A 165 13.12 23.33 -18.03
CA GLY A 165 12.04 22.40 -17.63
C GLY A 165 10.59 22.90 -17.44
N GLY A 166 10.17 24.14 -17.75
CA GLY A 166 8.81 24.67 -17.45
C GLY A 166 7.95 25.14 -18.64
N ALA A 167 6.68 24.73 -18.77
CA ALA A 167 5.87 25.30 -19.86
C ALA A 167 5.70 26.81 -19.62
N GLU A 168 5.86 27.65 -20.64
CA GLU A 168 5.59 29.10 -20.54
C GLU A 168 4.15 29.31 -20.03
N ASP A 169 4.03 29.91 -18.85
CA ASP A 169 2.76 30.29 -18.24
C ASP A 169 2.77 31.81 -18.10
N GLU A 170 1.76 32.48 -18.63
CA GLU A 170 1.65 33.95 -18.67
C GLU A 170 1.62 34.58 -17.26
N ASP A 171 1.39 33.78 -16.22
CA ASP A 171 1.40 34.18 -14.81
C ASP A 171 2.81 34.24 -14.16
N ILE A 172 3.88 33.90 -14.88
CA ILE A 172 5.26 33.83 -14.33
C ILE A 172 6.09 35.03 -14.77
N GLY A 173 5.66 36.21 -14.30
CA GLY A 173 6.32 37.48 -14.53
C GLY A 173 7.35 37.90 -13.47
N VAL A 174 7.94 37.01 -12.66
CA VAL A 174 9.00 37.41 -11.70
C VAL A 174 9.97 36.27 -11.39
N ASP A 175 11.27 36.54 -11.54
CA ASP A 175 12.46 35.80 -11.08
C ASP A 175 12.88 34.49 -11.79
N HIS A 176 13.71 34.70 -12.81
CA HIS A 176 14.36 33.71 -13.68
C HIS A 176 15.58 32.96 -13.08
N HIS A 177 15.81 32.93 -11.76
CA HIS A 177 17.11 32.43 -11.23
C HIS A 177 17.12 31.30 -10.19
N ILE A 178 16.02 30.59 -9.92
CA ILE A 178 16.01 29.45 -8.94
C ILE A 178 15.22 28.18 -9.40
N MET A 179 14.59 28.13 -10.57
CA MET A 179 13.34 27.35 -10.74
C MET A 179 13.28 26.17 -11.74
N ALA A 180 14.39 25.58 -12.19
CA ALA A 180 14.36 24.37 -13.05
C ALA A 180 13.66 23.14 -12.41
N LEU A 181 13.77 22.95 -11.09
CA LEU A 181 13.22 21.78 -10.38
C LEU A 181 11.75 21.94 -9.93
N PRO A 182 11.24 23.12 -9.54
CA PRO A 182 9.85 23.31 -9.12
C PRO A 182 8.79 23.16 -10.22
N THR A 183 9.06 23.59 -11.45
CA THR A 183 8.03 23.57 -12.51
C THR A 183 7.77 22.16 -13.03
N ALA A 184 8.83 21.38 -13.30
CA ALA A 184 8.70 19.96 -13.67
C ALA A 184 7.99 19.12 -12.59
N ARG A 185 7.99 19.54 -11.32
CA ARG A 185 7.28 18.84 -10.23
C ARG A 185 5.75 18.94 -10.33
N ARG A 186 5.24 19.89 -11.10
CA ARG A 186 3.81 20.06 -11.39
C ARG A 186 3.29 19.10 -12.45
N TYR A 187 4.20 18.44 -13.18
CA TYR A 187 3.86 17.49 -14.22
C TYR A 187 4.10 16.06 -13.74
N GLU A 188 3.18 15.18 -14.08
CA GLU A 188 3.29 13.74 -13.90
C GLU A 188 3.92 13.09 -15.13
N HIS A 189 4.81 12.12 -14.90
CA HIS A 189 5.28 11.21 -15.93
C HIS A 189 4.20 10.16 -16.24
N ILE A 190 3.84 9.99 -17.51
CA ILE A 190 2.92 8.95 -17.98
C ILE A 190 3.71 7.91 -18.78
N ALA A 191 3.69 6.67 -18.32
CA ALA A 191 4.41 5.58 -18.96
C ALA A 191 3.76 5.23 -20.31
N GLY A 192 4.57 5.27 -21.37
CA GLY A 192 4.23 4.69 -22.66
C GLY A 192 4.89 3.33 -22.87
N PRO A 193 4.51 2.58 -23.93
CA PRO A 193 5.18 1.34 -24.30
C PRO A 193 6.70 1.54 -24.43
N GLY A 194 7.49 0.82 -23.63
CA GLY A 194 8.95 0.93 -23.63
C GLY A 194 9.52 2.02 -22.70
N CYS A 195 8.72 2.56 -21.77
CA CYS A 195 9.23 3.43 -20.70
C CYS A 195 10.42 2.78 -19.99
N CYS A 196 11.45 3.57 -19.69
CA CYS A 196 12.66 3.15 -18.98
C CYS A 196 12.84 3.84 -17.63
N ASN A 197 11.84 4.63 -17.20
CA ASN A 197 11.93 5.43 -15.97
C ASN A 197 12.02 4.51 -14.73
N LEU A 198 13.13 4.59 -13.99
CA LEU A 198 13.37 3.72 -12.83
C LEU A 198 12.74 4.25 -11.53
N ARG A 199 12.04 5.39 -11.57
CA ARG A 199 11.50 6.05 -10.38
C ARG A 199 10.18 5.47 -9.89
N GLY A 200 9.50 4.65 -10.70
CA GLY A 200 8.28 3.93 -10.33
C GLY A 200 8.04 2.75 -11.28
N TYR A 201 7.29 1.75 -10.82
CA TYR A 201 6.88 0.64 -11.69
C TYR A 201 5.82 1.10 -12.69
N HIS A 202 5.85 0.57 -13.90
CA HIS A 202 5.03 1.06 -15.01
C HIS A 202 3.70 0.32 -15.07
N GLY A 203 2.62 1.08 -15.27
CA GLY A 203 1.27 0.56 -15.25
C GLY A 203 0.94 -0.38 -16.42
N ASP A 204 1.67 -0.30 -17.52
CA ASP A 204 1.57 -1.23 -18.67
C ASP A 204 2.12 -2.62 -18.33
N ARG A 205 3.05 -2.69 -17.38
CA ARG A 205 3.69 -3.93 -16.94
C ARG A 205 3.07 -4.49 -15.67
N ILE A 206 2.60 -3.66 -14.75
CA ILE A 206 1.94 -4.10 -13.51
C ILE A 206 0.68 -3.28 -13.22
N THR A 207 -0.42 -3.99 -13.02
CA THR A 207 -1.73 -3.39 -12.75
C THR A 207 -1.82 -2.85 -11.32
N LEU A 208 -2.77 -1.94 -11.10
CA LEU A 208 -3.13 -1.45 -9.76
C LEU A 208 -3.47 -2.61 -8.81
N ASP A 209 -4.23 -3.58 -9.32
CA ASP A 209 -4.75 -4.72 -8.58
C ASP A 209 -3.62 -5.64 -8.12
N GLU A 210 -2.63 -5.86 -8.99
CA GLU A 210 -1.43 -6.62 -8.64
C GLU A 210 -0.61 -5.95 -7.53
N MET A 211 -0.61 -4.60 -7.43
CA MET A 211 0.14 -3.86 -6.40
C MET A 211 -0.64 -3.58 -5.11
N ILE A 212 -1.81 -4.20 -4.92
CA ILE A 212 -2.63 -3.99 -3.73
C ILE A 212 -1.81 -4.22 -2.44
N ASP A 213 -1.95 -3.34 -1.46
CA ASP A 213 -1.22 -3.33 -0.17
C ASP A 213 0.32 -3.28 -0.26
N CYS A 214 0.93 -2.95 -1.40
CA CYS A 214 2.40 -2.93 -1.51
C CYS A 214 3.09 -1.89 -0.60
N HIS A 215 2.33 -0.95 -0.04
CA HIS A 215 2.81 0.05 0.93
C HIS A 215 2.38 -0.21 2.36
N THR A 216 1.51 -1.19 2.57
CA THR A 216 0.93 -1.44 3.87
C THR A 216 1.99 -2.01 4.79
N VAL A 217 2.20 -1.34 5.92
CA VAL A 217 3.14 -1.75 6.95
C VAL A 217 2.39 -2.14 8.22
N GLN A 218 2.88 -3.20 8.85
CA GLN A 218 2.58 -3.59 10.21
C GLN A 218 3.90 -3.85 10.94
N GLY A 219 3.92 -3.61 12.24
CA GLY A 219 5.08 -3.81 13.09
C GLY A 219 4.84 -4.84 14.19
N LEU A 220 5.92 -5.44 14.70
CA LEU A 220 5.92 -6.10 16.01
C LEU A 220 6.34 -5.10 17.09
N TYR A 221 5.46 -4.93 18.07
CA TYR A 221 5.57 -3.98 19.15
C TYR A 221 5.77 -4.69 20.48
N LYS A 222 6.56 -4.10 21.39
CA LYS A 222 6.81 -4.68 22.71
C LYS A 222 5.64 -4.41 23.64
N LYS A 223 5.12 -5.47 24.26
CA LYS A 223 4.09 -5.39 25.31
C LYS A 223 4.60 -4.55 26.48
N THR A 224 3.77 -3.63 26.93
CA THR A 224 3.95 -2.88 28.17
C THR A 224 3.49 -3.72 29.37
N SER A 225 3.85 -3.32 30.58
CA SER A 225 3.47 -4.04 31.81
C SER A 225 1.95 -4.04 32.08
N ASP A 226 1.24 -3.06 31.52
CA ASP A 226 -0.21 -2.86 31.58
C ASP A 226 -0.94 -3.41 30.36
N TRP A 227 -0.24 -4.11 29.46
CA TRP A 227 -0.85 -4.68 28.27
C TRP A 227 -1.92 -5.70 28.64
N THR A 228 -3.12 -5.50 28.08
CA THR A 228 -4.25 -6.43 28.21
C THR A 228 -4.66 -6.91 26.82
N PRO A 229 -4.97 -8.20 26.65
CA PRO A 229 -5.44 -8.71 25.37
C PRO A 229 -6.76 -8.07 24.96
N SER A 230 -6.81 -7.52 23.74
CA SER A 230 -8.03 -7.04 23.09
C SER A 230 -8.74 -8.20 22.37
N ASP A 231 -10.01 -8.03 21.99
CA ASP A 231 -10.78 -9.07 21.28
C ASP A 231 -10.27 -9.35 19.85
N ASP A 232 -9.64 -8.35 19.22
CA ASP A 232 -9.04 -8.42 17.88
C ASP A 232 -7.63 -9.02 17.85
N ASP A 233 -7.06 -9.35 19.01
CA ASP A 233 -5.74 -9.99 19.11
C ASP A 233 -5.77 -11.45 18.68
N MET A 234 -4.80 -11.83 17.85
CA MET A 234 -4.64 -13.21 17.38
C MET A 234 -4.09 -14.12 18.49
N ASP A 235 -4.34 -15.43 18.38
CA ASP A 235 -3.88 -16.43 19.38
C ASP A 235 -2.38 -16.33 19.66
N PHE A 236 -1.56 -16.16 18.62
CA PHE A 236 -0.10 -16.02 18.77
C PHE A 236 0.33 -14.71 19.43
N GLU A 237 -0.50 -13.66 19.39
CA GLU A 237 -0.25 -12.41 20.13
C GLU A 237 -0.58 -12.62 21.61
N ARG A 238 -1.65 -13.36 21.92
CA ARG A 238 -2.02 -13.70 23.30
C ARG A 238 -1.00 -14.62 23.95
N GLU A 239 -0.51 -15.62 23.21
CA GLU A 239 0.50 -16.57 23.67
C GLU A 239 1.89 -15.96 23.83
N SER A 240 2.23 -14.91 23.06
CA SER A 240 3.53 -14.26 23.16
C SER A 240 3.69 -13.54 24.49
N LYS A 241 4.88 -13.62 25.09
CA LYS A 241 5.17 -12.97 26.36
C LYS A 241 5.45 -11.48 26.20
N ASN A 242 6.20 -11.11 25.16
CA ASN A 242 6.77 -9.77 25.06
C ASN A 242 6.28 -8.97 23.87
N TYR A 243 5.59 -9.56 22.89
CA TYR A 243 5.30 -8.88 21.63
C TYR A 243 3.85 -9.04 21.16
N HIS A 244 3.32 -8.00 20.53
CA HIS A 244 2.04 -8.00 19.83
C HIS A 244 2.17 -7.22 18.51
N LEU A 245 1.18 -7.31 17.64
CA LEU A 245 1.15 -6.57 16.39
C LEU A 245 0.66 -5.13 16.62
N THR A 246 1.20 -4.19 15.84
CA THR A 246 0.65 -2.83 15.75
C THR A 246 -0.65 -2.83 14.93
N GLY A 247 -1.32 -1.67 14.88
CA GLY A 247 -2.25 -1.35 13.80
C GLY A 247 -1.54 -1.28 12.43
N LEU A 248 -2.30 -0.96 11.39
CA LEU A 248 -1.80 -0.80 10.03
C LEU A 248 -1.44 0.65 9.73
N SER A 249 -0.47 0.85 8.86
CA SER A 249 -0.21 2.14 8.21
C SER A 249 0.08 1.89 6.72
N ASP A 250 0.02 2.95 5.93
CA ASP A 250 0.45 3.00 4.54
C ASP A 250 1.59 4.01 4.34
N CYS A 251 2.21 3.98 3.16
CA CYS A 251 3.17 4.98 2.68
C CYS A 251 4.29 5.34 3.66
N MET A 252 4.83 4.33 4.36
CA MET A 252 5.86 4.54 5.39
C MET A 252 7.06 5.31 4.82
N PRO A 253 7.53 6.36 5.52
CA PRO A 253 8.65 7.13 5.02
C PRO A 253 9.93 6.28 4.99
N PRO A 254 10.87 6.62 4.11
CA PRO A 254 12.09 5.84 3.86
C PRO A 254 13.00 5.66 5.07
N ASN A 255 12.98 6.64 5.98
CA ASN A 255 13.72 6.61 7.25
C ASN A 255 13.00 5.78 8.33
N GLY A 256 11.79 5.29 8.08
CA GLY A 256 10.97 4.56 9.04
C GLY A 256 10.48 5.40 10.22
N GLY A 257 10.59 6.73 10.17
CA GLY A 257 10.22 7.62 11.28
C GLY A 257 8.73 7.95 11.34
N ASP A 258 8.20 8.20 12.55
CA ASP A 258 6.90 8.82 12.81
C ASP A 258 5.70 8.19 12.08
N VAL A 259 5.63 6.86 12.09
CA VAL A 259 4.58 6.10 11.42
C VAL A 259 3.34 6.02 12.30
N LYS A 260 2.25 6.68 11.91
CA LYS A 260 0.96 6.63 12.61
C LYS A 260 0.18 5.35 12.26
N CYS A 261 -0.32 4.65 13.26
CA CYS A 261 -1.03 3.38 13.08
C CYS A 261 -2.54 3.52 13.23
N ALA A 262 -3.30 2.74 12.48
CA ALA A 262 -4.74 2.61 12.69
C ALA A 262 -5.16 1.12 12.65
N PRO A 263 -5.93 0.63 13.62
CA PRO A 263 -6.28 1.27 14.90
C PRO A 263 -5.08 1.33 15.88
N ILE A 264 -5.22 2.11 16.95
CA ILE A 264 -4.25 2.13 18.06
C ILE A 264 -4.38 0.81 18.83
N ARG A 265 -3.31 0.02 18.89
CA ARG A 265 -3.30 -1.30 19.56
C ARG A 265 -2.23 -1.32 20.64
N GLY A 266 -2.58 -1.74 21.85
CA GLY A 266 -1.63 -1.85 22.98
C GLY A 266 -0.90 -0.53 23.32
N GLY A 267 -1.55 0.63 23.08
CA GLY A 267 -0.95 1.95 23.27
C GLY A 267 0.02 2.40 22.15
N ALA A 268 0.19 1.60 21.09
CA ALA A 268 1.01 1.97 19.95
C ALA A 268 0.26 2.93 19.01
N ASP A 269 0.34 4.22 19.32
CA ASP A 269 -0.18 5.31 18.48
C ASP A 269 0.69 5.52 17.23
N TRP A 270 2.00 5.69 17.46
CA TRP A 270 2.99 5.88 16.43
C TRP A 270 4.26 5.08 16.74
N PHE A 271 4.98 4.67 15.71
CA PHE A 271 6.22 3.90 15.86
C PHE A 271 7.35 4.38 14.96
N HIS A 272 8.56 3.96 15.31
CA HIS A 272 9.72 4.01 14.44
C HIS A 272 10.04 2.61 13.91
N ALA A 273 10.07 2.44 12.59
CA ALA A 273 10.51 1.22 11.95
C ALA A 273 12.03 1.26 11.71
N SER A 274 12.71 0.15 11.98
CA SER A 274 14.14 0.01 11.69
C SER A 274 14.46 -1.35 11.09
N ASN A 275 15.42 -1.37 10.16
CA ASN A 275 15.98 -2.61 9.63
C ASN A 275 17.25 -3.10 10.35
N LEU A 276 17.79 -2.31 11.28
CA LEU A 276 19.02 -2.58 12.01
C LEU A 276 18.71 -3.14 13.39
N SER A 277 19.30 -4.30 13.71
CA SER A 277 19.35 -4.79 15.08
C SER A 277 20.38 -4.00 15.90
N ASP A 278 19.96 -3.66 17.13
CA ASP A 278 20.72 -3.33 18.34
C ASP A 278 21.79 -2.24 18.36
N THR A 279 22.08 -1.51 17.28
CA THR A 279 22.92 -0.29 17.41
C THR A 279 22.14 0.94 17.87
N TRP A 280 20.81 0.96 17.72
CA TRP A 280 19.98 2.11 18.12
C TRP A 280 19.30 1.95 19.48
N LYS A 281 19.11 0.71 19.96
CA LYS A 281 18.52 0.42 21.28
C LYS A 281 19.37 1.00 22.42
N ASP A 282 20.70 0.94 22.29
CA ASP A 282 21.62 1.37 23.35
C ASP A 282 22.10 2.83 23.23
N LEU A 283 22.02 3.45 22.04
CA LEU A 283 22.57 4.79 21.82
C LEU A 283 21.61 5.94 22.17
N PHE A 284 20.30 5.73 22.07
CA PHE A 284 19.35 6.84 22.15
C PHE A 284 18.35 6.79 23.29
N GLY A 285 18.28 5.73 24.10
CA GLY A 285 17.53 5.70 25.37
C GLY A 285 16.02 6.04 25.30
N TRP A 286 15.47 6.26 24.11
CA TRP A 286 14.11 6.76 23.86
C TRP A 286 13.66 6.21 22.50
N GLY A 287 12.53 5.49 22.42
CA GLY A 287 11.85 5.24 21.14
C GLY A 287 11.21 3.87 20.96
N THR A 288 10.00 3.90 20.43
CA THR A 288 9.08 2.80 20.11
C THR A 288 9.48 2.09 18.81
N TYR A 289 10.65 1.44 18.80
CA TYR A 289 11.14 0.74 17.61
C TYR A 289 10.41 -0.58 17.36
N VAL A 290 9.97 -0.80 16.11
CA VAL A 290 9.28 -2.01 15.67
C VAL A 290 10.02 -2.71 14.54
N LEU A 291 9.81 -4.02 14.44
CA LEU A 291 10.19 -4.82 13.28
C LEU A 291 9.15 -4.64 12.17
N PRO A 292 9.45 -3.99 11.03
CA PRO A 292 8.44 -3.71 10.01
C PRO A 292 8.29 -4.87 9.01
N PHE A 293 7.06 -5.16 8.61
CA PHE A 293 6.73 -6.11 7.55
C PHE A 293 5.41 -5.77 6.85
N HIS A 294 5.24 -6.27 5.62
CA HIS A 294 3.92 -6.25 4.97
C HIS A 294 3.03 -7.31 5.61
N PRO A 295 1.74 -7.02 5.88
CA PRO A 295 0.80 -8.02 6.39
C PRO A 295 0.78 -9.31 5.56
N THR A 296 0.75 -9.19 4.24
CA THR A 296 0.74 -10.37 3.33
C THR A 296 2.04 -11.17 3.35
N CYS A 297 3.18 -10.56 3.69
CA CYS A 297 4.43 -11.30 3.94
C CYS A 297 4.38 -12.04 5.28
N PHE A 298 3.75 -11.44 6.30
CA PHE A 298 3.57 -12.07 7.60
C PHE A 298 2.58 -13.24 7.55
N GLU A 299 1.56 -13.17 6.68
CA GLU A 299 0.71 -14.31 6.34
C GLU A 299 1.54 -15.51 5.86
N ILE A 300 2.52 -15.30 4.97
CA ILE A 300 3.42 -16.38 4.52
C ILE A 300 4.25 -16.93 5.68
N PHE A 301 4.73 -16.06 6.58
CA PHE A 301 5.42 -16.49 7.80
C PHE A 301 4.52 -17.36 8.67
N ILE A 302 3.26 -16.97 8.90
CA ILE A 302 2.27 -17.77 9.63
C ILE A 302 2.11 -19.15 8.98
N ARG A 303 1.97 -19.22 7.65
CA ARG A 303 1.81 -20.48 6.91
C ARG A 303 2.99 -21.42 7.11
N ILE A 304 4.21 -20.92 6.92
CA ILE A 304 5.43 -21.73 7.05
C ILE A 304 5.66 -22.13 8.51
N SER A 305 5.45 -21.22 9.48
CA SER A 305 5.56 -21.53 10.91
C SER A 305 4.59 -22.61 11.35
N LYS A 306 3.30 -22.51 10.96
CA LYS A 306 2.31 -23.54 11.24
C LYS A 306 2.69 -24.89 10.60
N GLN A 307 3.20 -24.88 9.37
CA GLN A 307 3.64 -26.11 8.69
C GLN A 307 4.83 -26.79 9.38
N GLN A 308 5.83 -26.03 9.85
CA GLN A 308 7.09 -26.58 10.36
C GLN A 308 7.14 -26.76 11.90
N MET A 309 6.39 -25.95 12.64
CA MET A 309 6.41 -25.89 14.10
C MET A 309 5.02 -26.12 14.73
N GLY A 310 3.93 -26.13 13.94
CA GLY A 310 2.56 -26.22 14.43
C GLY A 310 2.03 -24.95 15.08
N ARG A 311 2.86 -23.90 15.23
CA ARG A 311 2.52 -22.65 15.91
C ARG A 311 3.37 -21.48 15.41
N VAL A 312 2.99 -20.27 15.77
CA VAL A 312 3.71 -19.03 15.44
C VAL A 312 4.36 -18.49 16.71
N SER A 313 5.68 -18.27 16.70
CA SER A 313 6.42 -17.73 17.86
C SER A 313 6.98 -16.34 17.57
N LEU A 314 6.36 -15.30 18.13
CA LEU A 314 6.83 -13.91 18.00
C LEU A 314 8.10 -13.66 18.81
N ASP A 315 8.18 -14.20 20.03
CA ASP A 315 9.33 -14.02 20.91
C ASP A 315 10.61 -14.59 20.29
N SER A 316 10.54 -15.79 19.70
CA SER A 316 11.68 -16.41 19.05
C SER A 316 12.10 -15.68 17.76
N LEU A 317 11.15 -15.07 17.04
CA LEU A 317 11.44 -14.21 15.88
C LEU A 317 12.16 -12.92 16.30
N MET A 318 11.70 -12.27 17.37
CA MET A 318 12.34 -11.05 17.87
C MET A 318 13.70 -11.33 18.51
N LYS A 319 13.86 -12.47 19.19
CA LYS A 319 15.16 -12.92 19.70
C LYS A 319 16.15 -13.18 18.56
N LEU A 320 15.69 -13.80 17.47
CA LEU A 320 16.50 -13.99 16.27
C LEU A 320 16.98 -12.65 15.73
N GLU A 321 16.12 -11.62 15.71
CA GLU A 321 16.51 -10.28 15.29
C GLU A 321 17.56 -9.64 16.21
N SER A 322 17.34 -9.68 17.52
CA SER A 322 18.23 -9.00 18.47
C SER A 322 19.58 -9.73 18.63
N THR A 323 19.63 -11.05 18.41
CA THR A 323 20.87 -11.84 18.52
C THR A 323 21.69 -11.83 17.22
N ALA A 324 21.11 -11.41 16.10
CA ALA A 324 21.70 -11.61 14.79
C ALA A 324 22.57 -10.42 14.32
N SER A 325 23.81 -10.74 13.92
CA SER A 325 24.45 -10.07 12.79
C SER A 325 23.60 -10.33 11.53
N ARG A 326 23.59 -9.40 10.56
CA ARG A 326 22.70 -9.31 9.37
C ARG A 326 22.43 -10.62 8.58
N SER A 327 23.18 -11.70 8.83
CA SER A 327 23.12 -13.00 8.15
C SER A 327 21.95 -13.93 8.53
N MET A 328 21.26 -13.73 9.67
CA MET A 328 20.28 -14.72 10.14
C MET A 328 18.86 -14.57 9.52
N PHE A 329 18.58 -13.43 8.87
CA PHE A 329 17.40 -13.23 8.02
C PHE A 329 17.63 -13.67 6.55
N GLY A 330 18.71 -14.43 6.32
CA GLY A 330 19.08 -14.99 5.02
C GLY A 330 19.72 -13.98 4.07
N GLU A 331 20.26 -14.50 2.97
CA GLU A 331 20.72 -13.67 1.86
C GLU A 331 19.52 -13.06 1.12
N ARG A 332 19.61 -11.77 0.78
CA ARG A 332 18.56 -11.10 0.02
C ARG A 332 18.67 -11.47 -1.45
N HIS A 333 17.52 -11.67 -2.09
CA HIS A 333 17.45 -11.95 -3.53
C HIS A 333 18.20 -10.88 -4.35
N PRO A 334 18.96 -11.24 -5.41
CA PRO A 334 19.75 -10.30 -6.21
C PRO A 334 18.98 -9.07 -6.66
N ASP A 335 17.76 -9.24 -7.18
CA ASP A 335 16.91 -8.11 -7.62
C ASP A 335 16.62 -7.08 -6.52
N ILE A 336 16.51 -7.51 -5.24
CA ILE A 336 16.35 -6.59 -4.10
C ILE A 336 17.65 -5.81 -3.88
N VAL A 337 18.77 -6.52 -3.94
CA VAL A 337 20.11 -5.95 -3.74
C VAL A 337 20.38 -4.91 -4.82
N ASP A 338 20.07 -5.22 -6.08
CA ASP A 338 20.22 -4.31 -7.22
C ASP A 338 19.29 -3.10 -7.12
N ALA A 339 18.01 -3.32 -6.80
CA ALA A 339 17.04 -2.24 -6.57
C ALA A 339 17.47 -1.32 -5.41
N ARG A 340 18.15 -1.87 -4.40
CA ARG A 340 18.67 -1.12 -3.26
C ARG A 340 19.98 -0.40 -3.57
N ASN A 341 20.86 -0.96 -4.39
CA ASN A 341 22.24 -0.49 -4.58
C ASN A 341 22.40 0.59 -5.67
N LYS A 342 21.46 0.74 -6.61
CA LYS A 342 21.55 1.71 -7.71
C LYS A 342 21.30 3.18 -7.32
N GLY A 343 21.72 3.59 -6.11
CA GLY A 343 21.70 4.96 -5.63
C GLY A 343 20.99 5.13 -4.29
N TRP A 344 20.68 6.39 -3.94
CA TRP A 344 20.06 6.73 -2.65
C TRP A 344 18.56 6.36 -2.57
N LYS A 345 17.93 5.90 -3.65
CA LYS A 345 16.49 5.59 -3.77
C LYS A 345 16.23 4.12 -4.16
N TRP A 346 15.04 3.59 -3.91
CA TRP A 346 14.63 2.29 -4.45
C TRP A 346 14.45 2.42 -5.97
N ALA A 347 15.18 1.63 -6.75
CA ALA A 347 15.07 1.62 -8.20
C ALA A 347 14.03 0.58 -8.66
N CYS A 348 13.01 1.03 -9.38
CA CYS A 348 11.98 0.18 -9.97
C CYS A 348 12.52 -0.37 -11.31
N LEU A 349 13.26 -1.47 -11.24
CA LEU A 349 13.91 -2.07 -12.41
C LEU A 349 12.89 -2.78 -13.31
N LEU A 350 13.12 -2.72 -14.61
CA LEU A 350 12.36 -3.49 -15.60
C LEU A 350 12.48 -4.99 -15.31
N ASP A 351 11.38 -5.72 -15.52
CA ASP A 351 11.22 -7.17 -15.30
C ASP A 351 11.29 -7.59 -13.82
N THR A 352 11.37 -6.62 -12.90
CA THR A 352 11.30 -6.82 -11.44
C THR A 352 9.99 -6.36 -10.83
N GLU A 353 8.96 -6.09 -11.65
CA GLU A 353 7.65 -5.62 -11.21
C GLU A 353 7.00 -6.60 -10.22
N TYR A 354 7.31 -7.89 -10.37
CA TYR A 354 6.87 -8.92 -9.43
C TYR A 354 7.30 -8.66 -7.98
N LEU A 355 8.33 -7.85 -7.70
CA LEU A 355 8.71 -7.48 -6.34
C LEU A 355 7.62 -6.70 -5.60
N ALA A 356 6.85 -5.89 -6.33
CA ALA A 356 5.73 -5.10 -5.80
C ALA A 356 4.38 -5.80 -5.90
N ALA A 357 4.31 -6.94 -6.60
CA ALA A 357 3.07 -7.70 -6.74
C ALA A 357 2.67 -8.37 -5.41
N ASN A 358 1.40 -8.29 -5.03
CA ASN A 358 0.92 -8.87 -3.79
C ASN A 358 1.06 -10.41 -3.82
N PRO A 359 1.73 -11.01 -2.82
CA PRO A 359 1.97 -12.45 -2.85
C PRO A 359 0.78 -13.25 -2.33
N VAL A 360 -0.24 -12.66 -1.69
CA VAL A 360 -1.41 -13.39 -1.17
C VAL A 360 -2.61 -13.19 -2.08
N PHE A 361 -2.93 -11.95 -2.41
CA PHE A 361 -4.04 -11.58 -3.30
C PHE A 361 -3.54 -11.53 -4.74
N ILE A 362 -3.59 -12.66 -5.44
CA ILE A 362 -3.01 -12.81 -6.78
C ILE A 362 -4.10 -12.72 -7.84
N SER A 363 -4.07 -11.66 -8.64
CA SER A 363 -4.97 -11.48 -9.78
C SER A 363 -4.85 -12.63 -10.80
N GLY A 364 -5.97 -13.19 -11.24
CA GLY A 364 -6.02 -14.29 -12.21
C GLY A 364 -5.72 -15.69 -11.64
N PHE A 365 -5.24 -15.80 -10.39
CA PHE A 365 -4.86 -17.09 -9.82
C PHE A 365 -6.06 -17.88 -9.32
N ARG A 366 -7.04 -17.19 -8.72
CA ARG A 366 -8.26 -17.84 -8.25
C ARG A 366 -9.03 -18.49 -9.38
N GLU A 367 -9.09 -17.83 -10.54
CA GLU A 367 -9.75 -18.33 -11.74
C GLU A 367 -9.10 -19.63 -12.23
N ILE A 368 -7.77 -19.74 -12.14
CA ILE A 368 -7.04 -20.98 -12.45
C ILE A 368 -7.37 -22.08 -11.44
N CYS A 369 -7.45 -21.74 -10.15
CA CYS A 369 -7.85 -22.67 -9.10
C CYS A 369 -9.28 -23.18 -9.30
N ASP A 370 -10.24 -22.28 -9.50
CA ASP A 370 -11.66 -22.59 -9.67
C ASP A 370 -11.90 -23.40 -10.96
N ALA A 371 -11.20 -23.09 -12.06
CA ALA A 371 -11.27 -23.85 -13.31
C ALA A 371 -10.74 -25.29 -13.19
N ALA A 372 -9.90 -25.58 -12.19
CA ALA A 372 -9.40 -26.92 -11.92
C ALA A 372 -10.32 -27.74 -10.99
N ILE A 373 -11.31 -27.12 -10.35
CA ILE A 373 -12.28 -27.83 -9.50
C ILE A 373 -13.38 -28.40 -10.39
N SER A 374 -13.59 -29.73 -10.33
CA SER A 374 -14.65 -30.40 -11.07
C SER A 374 -15.95 -30.47 -10.25
N ASP A 375 -17.06 -30.11 -10.89
CA ASP A 375 -18.43 -30.32 -10.40
C ASP A 375 -19.07 -31.61 -10.93
N ALA A 376 -18.35 -32.37 -11.76
CA ALA A 376 -18.90 -33.59 -12.37
C ALA A 376 -18.99 -34.73 -11.33
N GLU A 377 -20.16 -35.38 -11.25
CA GLU A 377 -20.40 -36.49 -10.31
C GLU A 377 -19.53 -37.73 -10.60
N ASP A 378 -19.05 -37.86 -11.83
CA ASP A 378 -18.18 -38.96 -12.30
C ASP A 378 -16.69 -38.63 -12.21
N PHE A 379 -16.32 -37.47 -11.66
CA PHE A 379 -14.92 -37.10 -11.50
C PHE A 379 -14.23 -37.97 -10.44
N ASP A 380 -13.19 -38.68 -10.88
CA ASP A 380 -12.30 -39.44 -10.00
C ASP A 380 -10.86 -38.91 -10.10
N SER A 381 -10.32 -38.42 -8.98
CA SER A 381 -8.93 -37.97 -8.85
C SER A 381 -7.88 -39.09 -9.01
N GLN A 382 -8.29 -40.36 -8.94
CA GLN A 382 -7.43 -41.50 -9.25
C GLN A 382 -7.42 -41.85 -10.74
N SER A 383 -8.34 -41.28 -11.53
CA SER A 383 -8.37 -41.51 -12.96
C SER A 383 -7.19 -40.81 -13.66
N SER A 384 -6.89 -41.27 -14.88
CA SER A 384 -5.80 -40.71 -15.66
C SER A 384 -6.27 -39.51 -16.47
N PRO A 385 -5.51 -38.38 -16.47
CA PRO A 385 -5.88 -37.21 -17.26
C PRO A 385 -5.58 -37.37 -18.77
N PHE A 386 -5.03 -38.52 -19.19
CA PHE A 386 -4.61 -38.76 -20.56
C PHE A 386 -5.61 -39.64 -21.32
N PRO A 387 -5.91 -39.30 -22.59
CA PRO A 387 -6.84 -40.08 -23.40
C PRO A 387 -6.30 -41.49 -23.63
N GLU A 388 -7.18 -42.48 -23.68
CA GLU A 388 -6.83 -43.83 -24.09
C GLU A 388 -6.28 -43.82 -25.51
N ARG A 389 -5.09 -44.38 -25.69
CA ARG A 389 -4.49 -44.52 -27.01
C ARG A 389 -5.12 -45.74 -27.70
N PRO A 390 -5.67 -45.62 -28.91
CA PRO A 390 -6.19 -46.80 -29.62
C PRO A 390 -5.05 -47.80 -29.86
N GLU A 391 -5.24 -49.06 -29.47
CA GLU A 391 -4.25 -50.16 -29.53
C GLU A 391 -3.69 -50.48 -30.94
N LYS A 392 -4.10 -49.75 -31.97
CA LYS A 392 -3.74 -50.01 -33.36
C LYS A 392 -2.49 -49.23 -33.78
N GLN A 393 -1.31 -49.57 -33.26
CA GLN A 393 -0.05 -49.53 -34.01
C GLN A 393 1.15 -50.09 -33.21
N ASP A 394 1.86 -50.99 -33.90
CA ASP A 394 3.18 -51.57 -33.63
C ASP A 394 3.32 -52.51 -32.43
N VAL A 395 2.88 -53.75 -32.66
CA VAL A 395 3.05 -54.95 -31.81
C VAL A 395 4.54 -55.38 -31.68
N SER A 396 5.47 -54.81 -32.46
CA SER A 396 6.88 -55.23 -32.47
C SER A 396 7.75 -54.60 -31.36
N VAL A 397 7.36 -53.48 -30.75
CA VAL A 397 8.12 -52.81 -29.66
C VAL A 397 7.54 -53.14 -28.26
N VAL A 398 6.37 -53.79 -28.23
CA VAL A 398 5.61 -54.06 -26.99
C VAL A 398 6.24 -55.13 -26.10
N GLN A 399 7.16 -55.94 -26.63
CA GLN A 399 7.73 -57.09 -25.91
C GLN A 399 8.91 -56.76 -24.97
N ASP A 400 9.54 -55.58 -25.09
CA ASP A 400 10.77 -55.26 -24.36
C ASP A 400 10.62 -54.26 -23.20
N ASP A 401 9.40 -53.78 -22.87
CA ASP A 401 9.22 -52.91 -21.70
C ASP A 401 9.18 -53.74 -20.40
N PRO A 402 10.24 -53.70 -19.56
CA PRO A 402 10.29 -54.50 -18.33
C PRO A 402 9.26 -54.03 -17.30
N PHE A 403 8.83 -52.76 -17.36
CA PHE A 403 7.90 -52.19 -16.40
C PHE A 403 6.46 -52.66 -16.63
N LEU A 404 6.10 -53.13 -17.83
CA LEU A 404 4.77 -53.69 -18.08
C LEU A 404 4.49 -54.92 -17.21
N LYS A 405 5.53 -55.66 -16.81
CA LYS A 405 5.45 -56.85 -15.94
C LYS A 405 5.19 -56.52 -14.47
N LEU A 406 5.34 -55.26 -14.06
CA LEU A 406 5.10 -54.83 -12.69
C LEU A 406 3.61 -54.60 -12.42
N PRO A 407 3.12 -54.91 -11.21
CA PRO A 407 1.82 -54.45 -10.73
C PRO A 407 1.71 -52.92 -10.75
N THR A 408 0.49 -52.41 -10.88
CA THR A 408 0.19 -50.98 -10.98
C THR A 408 0.65 -50.22 -9.73
N GLU A 409 0.59 -50.84 -8.56
CA GLU A 409 1.03 -50.28 -7.28
C GLU A 409 2.54 -49.99 -7.28
N LEU A 410 3.35 -50.89 -7.86
CA LEU A 410 4.80 -50.69 -7.97
C LEU A 410 5.13 -49.61 -9.00
N LYS A 411 4.38 -49.54 -10.10
CA LYS A 411 4.52 -48.45 -11.08
C LYS A 411 4.21 -47.10 -10.45
N HIS A 412 3.12 -46.98 -9.69
CA HIS A 412 2.79 -45.74 -9.00
C HIS A 412 3.84 -45.39 -7.94
N THR A 413 4.33 -46.39 -7.17
CA THR A 413 5.43 -46.20 -6.21
C THR A 413 6.67 -45.62 -6.86
N ILE A 414 7.08 -46.15 -8.02
CA ILE A 414 8.19 -45.60 -8.79
C ILE A 414 7.90 -44.15 -9.18
N ALA A 415 6.71 -43.87 -9.74
CA ALA A 415 6.35 -42.52 -10.17
C ALA A 415 6.32 -41.49 -9.03
N TRP A 416 5.84 -41.86 -7.83
CA TRP A 416 5.78 -40.96 -6.67
C TRP A 416 7.17 -40.48 -6.19
N HIS A 417 8.22 -41.27 -6.41
CA HIS A 417 9.58 -40.89 -6.04
C HIS A 417 10.31 -40.04 -7.09
N LEU A 418 9.74 -39.87 -8.28
CA LEU A 418 10.39 -39.17 -9.40
C LEU A 418 9.95 -37.70 -9.48
N GLY A 419 10.84 -36.83 -9.96
CA GLY A 419 10.52 -35.44 -10.29
C GLY A 419 9.66 -35.30 -11.56
N SER A 420 9.04 -34.15 -11.77
CA SER A 420 8.23 -33.87 -12.97
C SER A 420 8.98 -34.14 -14.29
N LYS A 421 10.26 -33.76 -14.37
CA LYS A 421 11.13 -34.01 -15.54
C LYS A 421 11.41 -35.50 -15.77
N ASP A 422 11.63 -36.25 -14.70
CA ASP A 422 11.91 -37.68 -14.77
C ASP A 422 10.65 -38.45 -15.14
N ILE A 423 9.50 -38.07 -14.59
CA ILE A 423 8.19 -38.62 -14.97
C ILE A 423 7.92 -38.36 -16.45
N ALA A 424 8.15 -37.14 -16.95
CA ALA A 424 7.98 -36.85 -18.38
C ALA A 424 8.89 -37.72 -19.26
N SER A 425 10.16 -37.88 -18.86
CA SER A 425 11.13 -38.73 -19.56
C SER A 425 10.72 -40.22 -19.53
N LEU A 426 10.27 -40.70 -18.37
CA LEU A 426 9.80 -42.06 -18.17
C LEU A 426 8.55 -42.37 -18.99
N ARG A 427 7.62 -41.41 -19.09
CA ARG A 427 6.43 -41.51 -19.95
C ARG A 427 6.74 -41.59 -21.44
N MET A 428 7.84 -40.97 -21.87
CA MET A 428 8.33 -41.10 -23.25
C MET A 428 9.05 -42.43 -23.48
N ALA A 429 9.78 -42.93 -22.49
CA ALA A 429 10.61 -44.13 -22.60
C ALA A 429 9.84 -45.45 -22.39
N SER A 430 8.78 -45.45 -21.57
CA SER A 430 8.03 -46.64 -21.19
C SER A 430 6.52 -46.41 -21.26
N ARG A 431 5.80 -47.34 -21.90
CA ARG A 431 4.34 -47.28 -22.00
C ARG A 431 3.65 -47.59 -20.68
N ALA A 432 4.34 -48.28 -19.76
CA ALA A 432 3.82 -48.64 -18.44
C ALA A 432 3.40 -47.43 -17.58
N PHE A 433 3.95 -46.25 -17.85
CA PHE A 433 3.69 -45.01 -17.11
C PHE A 433 2.81 -44.03 -17.88
N TYR A 434 2.19 -44.43 -18.99
CA TYR A 434 1.38 -43.51 -19.79
C TYR A 434 0.15 -43.00 -19.03
N HIS A 435 -0.54 -43.92 -18.36
CA HIS A 435 -1.69 -43.64 -17.50
C HIS A 435 -1.22 -43.54 -16.05
N LEU A 436 -1.13 -42.30 -15.54
CA LEU A 436 -0.83 -42.00 -14.15
C LEU A 436 -2.05 -41.32 -13.51
N PRO A 437 -2.31 -41.56 -12.20
CA PRO A 437 -3.45 -40.98 -11.50
C PRO A 437 -3.24 -39.48 -11.26
N MET A 438 -4.31 -38.68 -11.33
CA MET A 438 -4.22 -37.22 -11.10
C MET A 438 -3.63 -36.86 -9.73
N THR A 439 -3.81 -37.72 -8.72
CA THR A 439 -3.19 -37.56 -7.39
C THR A 439 -1.66 -37.48 -7.40
N LEU A 440 -0.99 -37.99 -8.43
CA LEU A 440 0.46 -37.80 -8.59
C LEU A 440 0.84 -36.33 -8.71
N TRP A 441 0.06 -35.53 -9.45
CA TRP A 441 0.32 -34.10 -9.63
C TRP A 441 0.07 -33.29 -8.37
N HIS A 442 -0.86 -33.75 -7.50
CA HIS A 442 -0.99 -33.19 -6.15
C HIS A 442 0.33 -33.33 -5.38
N THR A 443 0.91 -34.54 -5.35
CA THR A 443 2.19 -34.79 -4.69
C THR A 443 3.32 -33.95 -5.29
N LEU A 444 3.38 -33.84 -6.63
CA LEU A 444 4.36 -32.99 -7.30
C LEU A 444 4.19 -31.52 -6.94
N MET A 445 2.96 -31.03 -6.87
CA MET A 445 2.71 -29.63 -6.50
C MET A 445 3.12 -29.34 -5.05
N VAL A 446 2.78 -30.21 -4.10
CA VAL A 446 3.19 -30.02 -2.69
C VAL A 446 4.72 -30.05 -2.55
N ARG A 447 5.41 -30.88 -3.33
CA ARG A 447 6.88 -31.04 -3.27
C ARG A 447 7.64 -29.96 -4.04
N GLU A 448 7.22 -29.65 -5.26
CA GLU A 448 7.93 -28.75 -6.19
C GLU A 448 7.43 -27.30 -6.11
N MET A 449 6.20 -27.08 -5.63
CA MET A 449 5.57 -25.76 -5.49
C MET A 449 4.92 -25.58 -4.10
N PRO A 450 5.66 -25.76 -2.99
CA PRO A 450 5.09 -25.67 -1.64
C PRO A 450 4.48 -24.30 -1.32
N TRP A 451 4.87 -23.24 -2.04
CA TRP A 451 4.29 -21.91 -1.94
C TRP A 451 2.84 -21.80 -2.45
N VAL A 452 2.35 -22.79 -3.20
CA VAL A 452 0.92 -22.93 -3.52
C VAL A 452 0.24 -23.64 -2.34
N TYR A 453 0.06 -22.91 -1.25
CA TYR A 453 -0.46 -23.49 -0.01
C TYR A 453 -1.96 -23.80 -0.08
N GLU A 454 -2.68 -23.27 -1.06
CA GLU A 454 -4.07 -23.62 -1.39
C GLU A 454 -4.25 -25.12 -1.65
N ALA A 455 -3.17 -25.81 -2.07
CA ALA A 455 -3.18 -27.23 -2.39
C ALA A 455 -3.08 -28.18 -1.19
N TRP A 456 -2.58 -27.69 -0.04
CA TRP A 456 -2.28 -28.55 1.12
C TRP A 456 -2.70 -27.95 2.46
N CYS A 457 -3.05 -26.66 2.50
CA CYS A 457 -3.55 -26.01 3.70
C CYS A 457 -5.06 -26.19 3.81
N ASP A 458 -5.53 -26.68 4.95
CA ASP A 458 -6.97 -26.92 5.19
C ASP A 458 -7.80 -25.64 5.15
N ASP A 459 -7.26 -24.56 5.73
CA ASP A 459 -7.87 -23.24 5.74
C ASP A 459 -6.90 -22.21 5.15
N PRO A 460 -6.99 -21.88 3.85
CA PRO A 460 -6.11 -20.90 3.21
C PRO A 460 -6.53 -19.44 3.48
N THR A 461 -7.55 -19.20 4.33
CA THR A 461 -8.05 -17.84 4.61
C THR A 461 -6.96 -16.99 5.24
N PRO A 462 -6.57 -15.84 4.64
CA PRO A 462 -5.57 -14.96 5.21
C PRO A 462 -6.00 -14.41 6.57
N TYR A 463 -5.04 -14.14 7.46
CA TYR A 463 -5.36 -13.54 8.75
C TYR A 463 -6.00 -12.14 8.61
N PRO A 464 -6.79 -11.67 9.60
CA PRO A 464 -7.63 -10.48 9.47
C PRO A 464 -6.89 -9.20 9.01
N TRP A 465 -5.67 -8.97 9.50
CA TRP A 465 -4.91 -7.76 9.14
C TRP A 465 -4.34 -7.78 7.72
N ALA A 466 -4.18 -8.95 7.09
CA ALA A 466 -3.90 -9.01 5.65
C ALA A 466 -5.15 -8.63 4.82
N MET A 467 -6.35 -8.94 5.32
CA MET A 467 -7.62 -8.61 4.67
C MET A 467 -8.04 -7.15 4.88
N ALA A 468 -7.55 -6.50 5.94
CA ALA A 468 -7.92 -5.13 6.29
C ALA A 468 -7.42 -4.10 5.26
N ASP A 469 -8.09 -2.95 5.24
CA ASP A 469 -7.75 -1.80 4.40
C ASP A 469 -7.05 -0.74 5.27
N ALA A 470 -5.74 -0.58 5.08
CA ALA A 470 -4.97 0.38 5.86
C ALA A 470 -5.38 1.84 5.60
N SER A 471 -5.73 2.17 4.34
CA SER A 471 -6.14 3.52 3.98
C SER A 471 -7.47 3.88 4.62
N TYR A 472 -8.44 2.95 4.58
CA TYR A 472 -9.72 3.12 5.28
C TYR A 472 -9.54 3.32 6.79
N LEU A 473 -8.75 2.46 7.44
CA LEU A 473 -8.53 2.55 8.89
C LEU A 473 -7.91 3.89 9.28
N LYS A 474 -6.96 4.39 8.48
CA LYS A 474 -6.33 5.68 8.68
C LYS A 474 -7.30 6.85 8.49
N GLN A 475 -8.09 6.84 7.41
CA GLN A 475 -9.11 7.87 7.18
C GLN A 475 -10.19 7.89 8.27
N MET A 476 -10.60 6.71 8.75
CA MET A 476 -11.52 6.60 9.88
C MET A 476 -10.94 7.23 11.13
N ARG A 477 -9.68 6.91 11.45
CA ARG A 477 -8.96 7.48 12.58
C ARG A 477 -8.83 9.01 12.46
N GLU A 478 -8.40 9.51 11.31
CA GLU A 478 -8.26 10.96 11.07
C GLU A 478 -9.60 11.70 11.22
N ARG A 479 -10.70 11.08 10.76
CA ARG A 479 -12.06 11.63 10.94
C ARG A 479 -12.51 11.61 12.39
N GLU A 480 -12.25 10.54 13.12
CA GLU A 480 -12.55 10.44 14.55
C GLU A 480 -11.77 11.47 15.37
N GLU A 481 -10.49 11.66 15.08
CA GLU A 481 -9.64 12.68 15.71
C GLU A 481 -10.14 14.10 15.39
N ALA A 482 -10.42 14.39 14.11
CA ALA A 482 -10.95 15.69 13.70
C ALA A 482 -12.32 15.98 14.33
N TYR A 483 -13.20 14.98 14.38
CA TYR A 483 -14.51 15.09 15.02
C TYR A 483 -14.37 15.32 16.53
N THR A 484 -13.48 14.59 17.20
CA THR A 484 -13.25 14.74 18.65
C THR A 484 -12.67 16.11 18.97
N ALA A 485 -11.72 16.60 18.16
CA ALA A 485 -11.14 17.93 18.32
C ALA A 485 -12.19 19.04 18.14
N GLU A 486 -13.03 18.93 17.11
CA GLU A 486 -14.11 19.89 16.85
C GLU A 486 -15.21 19.81 17.91
N ARG A 487 -15.58 18.61 18.37
CA ARG A 487 -16.51 18.41 19.50
C ARG A 487 -15.97 19.05 20.78
N THR A 488 -14.69 18.88 21.07
CA THR A 488 -14.04 19.50 22.24
C THR A 488 -14.05 21.02 22.12
N ARG A 489 -13.72 21.56 20.94
CA ARG A 489 -13.78 23.00 20.67
C ARG A 489 -15.19 23.57 20.89
N ARG A 490 -16.22 22.89 20.38
CA ARG A 490 -17.64 23.29 20.59
C ARG A 490 -18.03 23.21 22.06
N ALA A 491 -17.62 22.15 22.75
CA ALA A 491 -17.86 21.99 24.19
C ALA A 491 -17.27 23.15 24.98
N ASP A 492 -16.04 23.57 24.67
CA ASP A 492 -15.37 24.68 25.36
C ASP A 492 -16.07 26.02 25.09
N VAL A 493 -16.50 26.27 23.86
CA VAL A 493 -17.28 27.47 23.49
C VAL A 493 -18.62 27.51 24.24
N LEU A 494 -19.34 26.38 24.30
CA LEU A 494 -20.62 26.30 25.02
C LEU A 494 -20.45 26.48 26.53
N LYS A 495 -19.42 25.89 27.13
CA LYS A 495 -19.12 26.10 28.56
C LYS A 495 -18.81 27.55 28.89
N ALA A 496 -18.16 28.28 27.98
CA ALA A 496 -17.77 29.67 28.19
C ALA A 496 -18.93 30.66 27.96
N ASN A 497 -19.73 30.44 26.92
CA ASN A 497 -20.71 31.42 26.45
C ASN A 497 -22.15 31.09 26.89
N GLU A 498 -22.50 29.81 26.99
CA GLU A 498 -23.89 29.34 27.23
C GLU A 498 -23.92 28.11 28.15
N PRO A 499 -23.54 28.25 29.44
CA PRO A 499 -23.36 27.13 30.36
C PRO A 499 -24.66 26.35 30.64
N ASP A 500 -25.82 27.00 30.54
CA ASP A 500 -27.13 26.35 30.72
C ASP A 500 -27.50 25.42 29.56
N PHE A 501 -26.94 25.65 28.36
CA PHE A 501 -27.19 24.83 27.16
C PHE A 501 -26.23 23.64 27.04
N TYR A 502 -25.05 23.73 27.65
CA TYR A 502 -24.03 22.67 27.59
C TYR A 502 -24.54 21.27 27.99
N PRO A 503 -25.28 21.07 29.10
CA PRO A 503 -25.78 19.75 29.48
C PRO A 503 -26.73 19.14 28.44
N ILE A 504 -27.56 19.99 27.81
CA ILE A 504 -28.51 19.58 26.77
C ILE A 504 -27.76 19.17 25.51
N TRP A 505 -26.75 19.93 25.10
CA TRP A 505 -25.90 19.58 23.96
C TRP A 505 -25.10 18.30 24.22
N GLU A 506 -24.53 18.11 25.42
CA GLU A 506 -23.73 16.93 25.75
C GLU A 506 -24.53 15.62 25.69
N GLU A 507 -25.81 15.65 26.07
CA GLU A 507 -26.73 14.51 26.00
C GLU A 507 -27.13 14.16 24.54
N ASN A 508 -27.29 15.17 23.67
CA ASN A 508 -27.80 14.99 22.31
C ASN A 508 -26.71 14.85 21.23
N GLU A 509 -25.52 15.42 21.45
CA GLU A 509 -24.45 15.40 20.45
C GLU A 509 -23.88 13.97 20.28
N PRO A 510 -23.78 13.46 19.05
CA PRO A 510 -23.14 12.16 18.79
C PRO A 510 -21.74 12.07 19.41
N LYS A 511 -21.34 10.87 19.83
CA LYS A 511 -20.00 10.63 20.39
C LYS A 511 -18.99 10.20 19.34
N SER A 512 -19.46 9.82 18.16
CA SER A 512 -18.67 9.36 17.03
C SER A 512 -19.10 10.08 15.75
N PRO A 513 -18.18 10.32 14.81
CA PRO A 513 -18.53 10.91 13.53
C PRO A 513 -19.53 10.00 12.78
N PRO A 514 -20.49 10.58 12.03
CA PRO A 514 -21.32 9.80 11.13
C PRO A 514 -20.45 9.13 10.06
N LEU A 515 -20.81 7.91 9.70
CA LEU A 515 -20.10 7.16 8.67
C LEU A 515 -20.45 7.74 7.29
N SER A 516 -19.43 8.04 6.48
CA SER A 516 -19.65 8.58 5.13
C SER A 516 -20.08 7.44 4.18
N PRO A 517 -21.20 7.57 3.46
CA PRO A 517 -21.64 6.56 2.48
C PRO A 517 -20.59 6.26 1.41
N GLU A 518 -19.79 7.27 1.03
CA GLU A 518 -18.71 7.13 0.05
C GLU A 518 -17.60 6.23 0.60
N LEU A 519 -17.20 6.44 1.86
CA LEU A 519 -16.17 5.64 2.50
C LEU A 519 -16.64 4.18 2.70
N GLU A 520 -17.90 3.98 3.08
CA GLU A 520 -18.49 2.65 3.14
C GLU A 520 -18.48 1.94 1.79
N ALA A 521 -18.83 2.66 0.72
CA ALA A 521 -18.80 2.13 -0.64
C ALA A 521 -17.38 1.75 -1.06
N GLN A 522 -16.39 2.61 -0.79
CA GLN A 522 -14.98 2.35 -1.06
C GLN A 522 -14.49 1.09 -0.34
N THR A 523 -14.75 0.96 0.96
CA THR A 523 -14.33 -0.21 1.75
C THR A 523 -15.04 -1.48 1.30
N ARG A 524 -16.32 -1.40 0.92
CA ARG A 524 -17.05 -2.55 0.37
C ARG A 524 -16.41 -3.03 -0.93
N LEU A 525 -16.15 -2.12 -1.87
CA LEU A 525 -15.49 -2.43 -3.14
C LEU A 525 -14.10 -3.02 -2.93
N PHE A 526 -13.31 -2.45 -2.01
CA PHE A 526 -11.99 -2.96 -1.67
C PHE A 526 -12.05 -4.40 -1.12
N ARG A 527 -12.99 -4.68 -0.21
CA ARG A 527 -13.20 -6.02 0.35
C ARG A 527 -13.63 -7.03 -0.71
N GLU A 528 -14.54 -6.65 -1.60
CA GLU A 528 -14.98 -7.51 -2.71
C GLU A 528 -13.82 -7.84 -3.64
N LYS A 529 -13.01 -6.83 -3.99
CA LYS A 529 -11.82 -6.99 -4.81
C LYS A 529 -10.77 -7.92 -4.15
N LYS A 530 -10.47 -7.73 -2.86
CA LYS A 530 -9.59 -8.63 -2.11
C LYS A 530 -10.13 -10.05 -2.05
N ARG A 531 -11.45 -10.23 -1.84
CA ARG A 531 -12.10 -11.55 -1.83
C ARG A 531 -12.03 -12.24 -3.19
N ALA A 532 -12.14 -11.48 -4.29
CA ALA A 532 -12.00 -12.04 -5.63
C ALA A 532 -10.59 -12.60 -5.87
N MET A 533 -9.55 -11.95 -5.33
CA MET A 533 -8.16 -12.41 -5.46
C MET A 533 -7.66 -13.29 -4.31
N ALA A 534 -8.51 -13.58 -3.32
CA ALA A 534 -8.11 -14.30 -2.12
C ALA A 534 -7.82 -15.79 -2.43
N PRO A 535 -6.91 -16.41 -1.67
CA PRO A 535 -6.68 -17.84 -1.72
C PRO A 535 -7.96 -18.64 -1.54
N VAL A 536 -8.13 -19.72 -2.31
CA VAL A 536 -9.28 -20.63 -2.23
C VAL A 536 -8.86 -22.01 -1.74
N ARG A 537 -9.77 -22.70 -1.05
CA ARG A 537 -9.55 -24.08 -0.61
C ARG A 537 -9.77 -25.03 -1.78
N LEU A 538 -8.75 -25.83 -2.10
CA LEU A 538 -8.83 -26.83 -3.16
C LEU A 538 -9.22 -28.20 -2.58
N PRO A 539 -10.42 -28.74 -2.88
CA PRO A 539 -10.84 -30.04 -2.37
C PRO A 539 -10.03 -31.17 -3.01
N ARG A 540 -9.43 -32.03 -2.20
CA ARG A 540 -8.46 -33.01 -2.71
C ARG A 540 -9.01 -34.00 -3.73
N ASP A 541 -10.25 -34.42 -3.53
CA ASP A 541 -10.87 -35.46 -4.34
C ASP A 541 -11.58 -34.91 -5.59
N ARG A 542 -11.80 -33.59 -5.65
CA ARG A 542 -12.54 -32.92 -6.73
C ARG A 542 -11.67 -32.03 -7.62
N THR A 543 -10.41 -31.85 -7.26
CA THR A 543 -9.49 -30.98 -8.03
C THR A 543 -8.76 -31.80 -9.09
N ASN A 544 -8.81 -31.34 -10.33
CA ASN A 544 -7.95 -31.81 -11.42
C ASN A 544 -6.54 -31.26 -11.22
N TRP A 545 -5.75 -32.00 -10.44
CA TRP A 545 -4.38 -31.62 -10.10
C TRP A 545 -3.43 -31.56 -11.30
N TYR A 546 -3.71 -32.33 -12.37
CA TYR A 546 -2.92 -32.26 -13.58
C TYR A 546 -3.10 -30.91 -14.28
N GLN A 547 -4.36 -30.53 -14.52
CA GLN A 547 -4.71 -29.26 -15.13
C GLN A 547 -4.17 -28.09 -14.31
N LEU A 548 -4.38 -28.10 -12.99
CA LEU A 548 -3.87 -27.05 -12.11
C LEU A 548 -2.34 -26.89 -12.22
N TYR A 549 -1.59 -28.00 -12.16
CA TYR A 549 -0.14 -27.97 -12.26
C TYR A 549 0.31 -27.40 -13.61
N THR A 550 -0.32 -27.83 -14.72
CA THR A 550 0.03 -27.36 -16.06
C THR A 550 -0.34 -25.90 -16.28
N ASP A 551 -1.49 -25.46 -15.78
CA ASP A 551 -1.98 -24.09 -15.98
C ASP A 551 -1.14 -23.09 -15.19
N ILE A 552 -0.73 -23.45 -13.97
CA ILE A 552 0.24 -22.67 -13.19
C ILE A 552 1.57 -22.56 -13.94
N LYS A 553 2.09 -23.67 -14.48
CA LYS A 553 3.36 -23.66 -15.23
C LYS A 553 3.29 -22.89 -16.53
N ALA A 554 2.16 -22.94 -17.24
CA ALA A 554 1.94 -22.18 -18.46
C ALA A 554 1.81 -20.67 -18.21
N ASN A 555 1.37 -20.28 -17.01
CA ASN A 555 1.14 -18.88 -16.65
C ASN A 555 2.14 -18.34 -15.60
N GLU A 556 3.26 -19.04 -15.31
CA GLU A 556 4.22 -18.67 -14.25
C GLU A 556 4.78 -17.24 -14.44
N ASP A 557 5.00 -16.82 -15.70
CA ASP A 557 5.49 -15.48 -16.02
C ASP A 557 4.44 -14.37 -15.88
N LYS A 558 3.15 -14.72 -16.06
CA LYS A 558 2.03 -13.77 -15.96
C LYS A 558 1.58 -13.59 -14.51
N LEU A 559 1.68 -14.65 -13.70
CA LEU A 559 1.30 -14.64 -12.29
C LEU A 559 2.40 -14.02 -11.42
N LYS A 560 2.62 -12.70 -11.56
CA LYS A 560 3.67 -11.97 -10.84
C LYS A 560 3.57 -12.13 -9.33
N GLY A 561 2.35 -12.10 -8.78
CA GLY A 561 2.11 -12.33 -7.35
C GLY A 561 2.56 -13.73 -6.90
N LEU A 562 2.36 -14.76 -7.74
CA LEU A 562 2.82 -16.12 -7.44
C LEU A 562 4.34 -16.25 -7.54
N ARG A 563 4.96 -15.59 -8.53
CA ARG A 563 6.42 -15.47 -8.61
C ARG A 563 6.99 -14.77 -7.37
N ASN A 564 6.34 -13.71 -6.89
CA ASN A 564 6.74 -13.03 -5.67
C ASN A 564 6.57 -13.95 -4.44
N ARG A 565 5.45 -14.67 -4.34
CA ARG A 565 5.18 -15.63 -3.27
C ARG A 565 6.26 -16.71 -3.22
N LYS A 566 6.65 -17.28 -4.36
CA LYS A 566 7.75 -18.26 -4.45
C LYS A 566 9.07 -17.72 -3.88
N ARG A 567 9.44 -16.49 -4.22
CA ARG A 567 10.64 -15.81 -3.68
C ARG A 567 10.54 -15.62 -2.16
N ILE A 568 9.43 -15.06 -1.69
CA ILE A 568 9.21 -14.77 -0.28
C ILE A 568 9.17 -16.08 0.53
N TRP A 569 8.57 -17.14 -0.02
CA TRP A 569 8.52 -18.46 0.60
C TRP A 569 9.91 -19.02 0.89
N GLY A 570 10.85 -18.86 -0.04
CA GLY A 570 12.25 -19.26 0.17
C GLY A 570 12.89 -18.49 1.33
N ALA A 571 12.84 -17.15 1.27
CA ALA A 571 13.45 -16.29 2.29
C ALA A 571 12.83 -16.48 3.68
N VAL A 572 11.50 -16.51 3.75
CA VAL A 572 10.76 -16.74 5.00
C VAL A 572 10.94 -18.17 5.50
N GLY A 573 11.10 -19.14 4.60
CA GLY A 573 11.45 -20.53 4.94
C GLY A 573 12.74 -20.61 5.74
N GLU A 574 13.79 -19.91 5.32
CA GLU A 574 15.06 -19.83 6.07
C GLU A 574 14.89 -19.13 7.43
N ILE A 575 14.14 -18.02 7.46
CA ILE A 575 13.81 -17.31 8.70
C ILE A 575 13.12 -18.25 9.69
N VAL A 576 12.07 -18.97 9.27
CA VAL A 576 11.32 -19.89 10.13
C VAL A 576 12.19 -21.04 10.61
N GLN A 577 13.09 -21.58 9.78
CA GLN A 577 14.05 -22.60 10.22
C GLN A 577 14.97 -22.09 11.33
N ASN A 578 15.41 -20.83 11.24
CA ASN A 578 16.24 -20.22 12.28
C ASN A 578 15.43 -19.89 13.55
N VAL A 579 14.20 -19.41 13.40
CA VAL A 579 13.26 -19.22 14.51
C VAL A 579 12.99 -20.54 15.23
N LYS A 580 12.82 -21.63 14.49
CA LYS A 580 12.64 -22.98 15.04
C LYS A 580 13.84 -23.40 15.89
N LYS A 581 15.07 -23.18 15.42
CA LYS A 581 16.29 -23.47 16.21
C LYS A 581 16.35 -22.64 17.49
N CYS A 582 16.04 -21.34 17.42
CA CYS A 582 15.99 -20.47 18.60
C CYS A 582 14.94 -20.96 19.61
N TRP A 583 13.77 -21.37 19.12
CA TRP A 583 12.70 -21.90 19.94
C TRP A 583 13.08 -23.24 20.60
N GLU A 584 13.65 -24.18 19.85
CA GLU A 584 14.10 -25.47 20.38
C GLU A 584 15.18 -25.30 21.46
N ALA A 585 16.10 -24.34 21.28
CA ALA A 585 17.10 -24.01 22.28
C ALA A 585 16.47 -23.48 23.59
N GLU A 586 15.45 -22.63 23.50
CA GLU A 586 14.71 -22.13 24.67
C GLU A 586 13.99 -23.23 25.43
N LEU A 587 13.41 -24.21 24.72
CA LEU A 587 12.78 -25.36 25.36
C LEU A 587 13.81 -26.22 26.11
N VAL A 588 15.03 -26.34 25.59
CA VAL A 588 16.11 -27.04 26.29
C VAL A 588 16.51 -26.27 27.55
N GLU A 589 16.74 -24.96 27.46
CA GLU A 589 17.09 -24.12 28.62
C GLU A 589 16.04 -24.19 29.74
N ILE A 590 14.75 -24.19 29.40
CA ILE A 590 13.65 -24.30 30.38
C ILE A 590 13.58 -25.70 31.00
N ASN A 591 13.90 -26.75 30.24
CA ASN A 591 13.79 -28.14 30.69
C ASN A 591 15.08 -28.71 31.28
N THR A 592 16.19 -27.95 31.30
CA THR A 592 17.40 -28.35 32.03
C THR A 592 17.28 -27.82 33.45
N PRO A 593 17.07 -28.65 34.49
CA PRO A 593 17.13 -28.16 35.85
C PRO A 593 18.54 -27.64 36.09
N PHE A 594 18.66 -26.43 36.65
CA PHE A 594 19.90 -25.95 37.23
C PHE A 594 20.45 -27.05 38.15
N ALA A 595 21.49 -27.76 37.70
CA ALA A 595 22.33 -28.55 38.58
C ALA A 595 23.03 -27.53 39.48
N ILE A 596 22.46 -27.33 40.67
CA ILE A 596 23.05 -26.53 41.73
C ILE A 596 24.45 -27.09 41.96
N MET A 597 25.44 -26.24 41.68
CA MET A 597 26.79 -26.41 42.17
C MET A 597 26.73 -26.33 43.71
N GLU A 598 26.63 -27.48 44.38
CA GLU A 598 27.16 -27.60 45.73
C GLU A 598 28.69 -27.61 45.60
N VAL A 599 29.28 -26.43 45.82
CA VAL A 599 30.71 -26.31 46.10
C VAL A 599 30.88 -26.55 47.60
N ASP A 600 31.73 -27.53 47.89
CA ASP A 600 32.18 -28.02 49.18
C ASP A 600 32.36 -26.94 50.28
N GLY A 601 31.93 -27.30 51.49
CA GLY A 601 32.33 -26.67 52.76
C GLY A 601 33.08 -27.66 53.65
#